data_AF-A0A7S3HG56-F1
#
_entry.id   AF-A0A7S3HG56-F1
#
_cell.length_a   1.000
_cell.length_b   1.000
_cell.length_c   1.000
_cell.angle_alpha   90.00
_cell.angle_beta   90.00
_cell.angle_gamma   90.00
#
_symmetry.space_group_name_H-M   'P 1'
#
loop_
_entity.id
_entity.type
_entity.pdbx_description
1 polymer ?
#
loop_
_entity_poly.entity_id
_entity_poly.type
_entity_poly.pdbx_seq_one_letter_code
_entity_poly.pdbx_strand_id
1 'polypeptide(L)'
;HPGSRAAGRQATPIGPDANGKDMTWLIDGTLDDVPAWTVYEVDLQWGFSWDMGDCRKLTWEPTDQVAPLPTRLALHRHVYSIVGSWTAWTFQEMKRLREENDVWTATIRIGMSGTEDFQFVRDNDWSQSIHP
;
A
#
# COMPACT_ATOMS: atom_id res chain seq x y z
N HIS A 1 13.50 6.37 -6.88
CA HIS A 1 12.81 5.22 -7.47
C HIS A 1 13.81 4.10 -7.78
N PRO A 2 13.35 2.82 -7.75
CA PRO A 2 14.10 1.66 -8.22
C PRO A 2 14.03 1.51 -9.75
N GLY A 3 14.83 0.61 -10.32
CA GLY A 3 14.82 0.27 -11.75
C GLY A 3 13.69 -0.62 -12.24
N SER A 4 12.86 -1.14 -11.33
CA SER A 4 11.64 -1.88 -11.64
C SER A 4 10.51 -1.47 -10.70
N ARG A 5 9.25 -1.71 -11.08
CA ARG A 5 8.09 -1.47 -10.20
C ARG A 5 8.08 -2.48 -9.06
N ALA A 6 7.64 -2.04 -7.87
CA ALA A 6 7.54 -2.86 -6.66
C ALA A 6 8.86 -3.60 -6.33
N ALA A 7 9.99 -2.91 -6.47
CA ALA A 7 11.28 -3.55 -6.34
C ALA A 7 11.60 -3.90 -4.88
N GLY A 8 12.10 -5.11 -4.66
CA GLY A 8 12.52 -5.61 -3.34
C GLY A 8 13.91 -5.14 -2.92
N ARG A 9 14.42 -5.66 -1.78
CA ARG A 9 15.61 -5.11 -1.08
C ARG A 9 16.92 -5.14 -1.88
N GLN A 10 16.97 -5.97 -2.92
CA GLN A 10 18.16 -6.15 -3.76
C GLN A 10 18.21 -5.16 -4.93
N ALA A 11 17.15 -4.38 -5.16
CA ALA A 11 17.12 -3.50 -6.31
C ALA A 11 18.04 -2.29 -6.14
N THR A 12 18.62 -1.84 -7.25
CA THR A 12 19.53 -0.68 -7.25
C THR A 12 18.72 0.61 -7.28
N PRO A 13 19.04 1.60 -6.41
CA PRO A 13 18.43 2.92 -6.50
C PRO A 13 18.92 3.67 -7.75
N ILE A 14 18.00 4.05 -8.65
CA ILE A 14 18.36 4.69 -9.94
C ILE A 14 18.18 6.21 -9.92
N GLY A 15 17.23 6.73 -9.14
CA GLY A 15 16.89 8.17 -9.21
C GLY A 15 16.24 8.70 -7.95
N PRO A 16 16.34 10.01 -7.70
CA PRO A 16 15.14 10.83 -7.65
C PRO A 16 15.18 11.74 -8.88
N ASP A 17 14.74 11.21 -10.02
CA ASP A 17 14.40 12.04 -11.18
C ASP A 17 12.86 12.03 -11.37
N ALA A 18 12.37 12.91 -12.24
CA ALA A 18 10.96 12.99 -12.56
C ALA A 18 10.43 11.79 -13.38
N ASN A 19 11.31 10.88 -13.81
CA ASN A 19 10.95 9.73 -14.64
C ASN A 19 10.49 8.52 -13.82
N GLY A 20 10.56 8.59 -12.49
CA GLY A 20 10.14 7.52 -11.57
C GLY A 20 8.65 7.34 -11.37
N LYS A 21 7.80 7.83 -12.27
CA LYS A 21 6.36 7.67 -12.11
C LYS A 21 6.04 6.17 -12.09
N ASP A 22 5.31 5.74 -11.06
CA ASP A 22 4.94 4.34 -10.79
C ASP A 22 6.11 3.38 -10.46
N MET A 23 7.32 3.91 -10.24
CA MET A 23 8.50 3.13 -9.84
C MET A 23 8.66 3.22 -8.33
N THR A 24 7.98 2.34 -7.62
CA THR A 24 7.98 2.25 -6.15
C THR A 24 8.82 1.09 -5.64
N TRP A 25 9.34 1.25 -4.42
CA TRP A 25 9.91 0.15 -3.65
C TRP A 25 8.80 -0.56 -2.90
N LEU A 26 8.90 -1.88 -2.75
CA LEU A 26 7.95 -2.68 -1.98
C LEU A 26 8.72 -3.44 -0.90
N ILE A 27 8.31 -3.25 0.36
CA ILE A 27 8.71 -4.11 1.47
C ILE A 27 7.61 -5.16 1.60
N ASP A 28 7.94 -6.41 1.29
CA ASP A 28 7.01 -7.53 1.32
C ASP A 28 7.45 -8.54 2.38
N GLY A 29 6.82 -8.48 3.55
CA GLY A 29 7.12 -9.40 4.65
C GLY A 29 6.80 -10.86 4.35
N THR A 30 5.98 -11.14 3.33
CA THR A 30 5.71 -12.53 2.91
C THR A 30 6.90 -13.14 2.17
N LEU A 31 7.60 -12.34 1.37
CA LEU A 31 8.83 -12.77 0.69
C LEU A 31 10.01 -12.88 1.66
N ASP A 32 9.99 -12.09 2.73
CA ASP A 32 11.00 -12.13 3.79
C ASP A 32 10.74 -13.22 4.85
N ASP A 33 9.62 -13.96 4.75
CA ASP A 33 9.18 -14.99 5.71
C ASP A 33 9.13 -14.47 7.16
N VAL A 34 8.69 -13.23 7.36
CA VAL A 34 8.59 -12.61 8.68
C VAL A 34 7.13 -12.60 9.18
N PRO A 35 6.91 -12.65 10.51
CA PRO A 35 5.57 -12.51 11.08
C PRO A 35 4.90 -11.20 10.66
N ALA A 36 3.56 -11.23 10.57
CA ALA A 36 2.78 -10.00 10.52
C ALA A 36 3.17 -9.08 11.69
N TRP A 37 3.18 -7.77 11.45
CA TRP A 37 3.58 -6.74 12.42
C TRP A 37 5.08 -6.62 12.71
N THR A 38 5.93 -7.29 11.92
CA THR A 38 7.37 -7.06 11.94
C THR A 38 7.67 -5.61 11.54
N VAL A 39 8.42 -4.90 12.39
CA VAL A 39 8.87 -3.54 12.12
C VAL A 39 10.15 -3.61 11.32
N TYR A 40 10.21 -2.87 10.22
CA TYR A 40 11.41 -2.73 9.42
C TYR A 40 12.11 -1.41 9.73
N GLU A 41 13.42 -1.47 9.91
CA GLU A 41 14.29 -0.29 9.89
C GLU A 41 14.72 -0.04 8.44
N VAL A 42 14.51 1.18 7.96
CA VAL A 42 14.80 1.56 6.58
C VAL A 42 15.94 2.57 6.57
N ASP A 43 17.06 2.17 6.01
CA ASP A 43 18.26 2.98 5.86
C ASP A 43 18.39 3.48 4.43
N LEU A 44 18.24 4.80 4.25
CA LEU A 44 18.53 5.48 3.00
C LEU A 44 19.80 6.31 3.16
N GLN A 45 20.83 5.95 2.41
CA GLN A 45 22.10 6.68 2.34
C GLN A 45 22.23 7.36 0.99
N TRP A 46 22.61 8.64 1.03
CA TRP A 46 22.84 9.50 -0.12
C TRP A 46 24.24 10.10 -0.01
N GLY A 47 25.03 9.99 -1.06
CA GLY A 47 26.39 10.50 -1.07
C GLY A 47 26.87 10.84 -2.47
N PHE A 48 28.04 11.43 -2.53
CA PHE A 48 28.73 11.74 -3.78
C PHE A 48 30.19 11.30 -3.64
N SER A 49 30.71 10.60 -4.64
CA SER A 49 32.15 10.38 -4.77
C SER A 49 32.63 10.89 -6.12
N TRP A 50 33.85 11.42 -6.16
CA TRP A 50 34.43 11.91 -7.41
C TRP A 50 34.66 10.79 -8.45
N ASP A 51 34.83 9.55 -7.99
CA ASP A 51 35.07 8.39 -8.86
C ASP A 51 33.78 7.74 -9.38
N MET A 52 32.67 7.80 -8.62
CA MET A 52 31.41 7.11 -8.94
C MET A 52 30.21 8.05 -9.12
N GLY A 53 30.38 9.36 -8.92
CA GLY A 53 29.30 10.34 -8.93
C GLY A 53 28.34 10.17 -7.74
N ASP A 54 27.05 10.43 -7.97
CA ASP A 54 26.00 10.26 -6.97
C ASP A 54 25.85 8.77 -6.58
N CYS A 55 26.20 8.43 -5.34
CA CYS A 55 26.04 7.10 -4.78
C CYS A 55 24.83 7.03 -3.85
N ARG A 56 24.05 5.96 -4.00
CA ARG A 56 22.80 5.75 -3.28
C ARG A 56 22.70 4.33 -2.82
N LYS A 57 22.29 4.15 -1.57
CA LYS A 57 22.04 2.84 -1.00
C LYS A 57 20.74 2.91 -0.21
N LEU A 58 19.80 2.03 -0.55
CA LEU A 58 18.58 1.83 0.21
C LEU A 58 18.63 0.40 0.72
N THR A 59 18.58 0.23 2.03
CA THR A 59 18.49 -1.07 2.69
C THR A 59 17.36 -1.05 3.70
N TRP A 60 16.78 -2.21 3.97
CA TRP A 60 15.85 -2.37 5.06
C TRP A 60 16.02 -3.76 5.66
N GLU A 61 15.88 -3.84 6.99
CA GLU A 61 16.02 -5.08 7.74
C GLU A 61 14.89 -5.21 8.76
N PRO A 62 14.39 -6.44 9.01
CA PRO A 62 13.44 -6.66 10.08
C PRO A 62 14.12 -6.39 11.42
N THR A 63 13.37 -5.84 12.35
CA THR A 63 13.85 -5.52 13.70
C THR A 63 13.10 -6.33 14.74
N ASP A 64 13.73 -6.52 15.90
CA ASP A 64 13.07 -7.04 17.09
C ASP A 64 12.12 -6.01 17.74
N GLN A 65 11.98 -4.81 17.14
CA GLN A 65 11.14 -3.77 17.68
C GLN A 65 9.66 -4.13 17.52
N VAL A 66 8.96 -3.94 18.62
CA VAL A 66 7.52 -4.06 18.72
C VAL A 66 6.93 -2.71 18.31
N ALA A 67 6.20 -2.67 17.18
CA ALA A 67 5.47 -1.46 16.80
C ALA A 67 4.66 -0.92 18.00
N PRO A 68 4.68 0.40 18.29
CA PRO A 68 3.92 0.95 19.40
C PRO A 68 2.44 0.53 19.32
N LEU A 69 1.79 0.29 20.46
CA LEU A 69 0.37 -0.12 20.51
C LEU A 69 -0.56 0.77 19.66
N PRO A 70 -0.42 2.11 19.63
CA PRO A 70 -1.22 2.95 18.74
C PRO A 70 -1.00 2.66 17.26
N THR A 71 0.25 2.44 16.85
CA THR A 71 0.62 2.06 15.48
C THR A 71 0.02 0.71 15.13
N ARG A 72 0.11 -0.27 16.03
CA ARG A 72 -0.53 -1.57 15.86
C ARG A 72 -2.04 -1.40 15.67
N LEU A 73 -2.72 -0.71 16.57
CA LEU A 73 -4.18 -0.50 16.49
C LEU A 73 -4.62 0.25 15.23
N ALA A 74 -3.83 1.23 14.77
CA ALA A 74 -4.10 1.96 13.53
C ALA A 74 -3.92 1.08 12.29
N LEU A 75 -2.85 0.29 12.23
CA LEU A 75 -2.63 -0.64 11.13
C LEU A 75 -3.63 -1.80 11.11
N HIS A 76 -4.26 -2.13 12.24
CA HIS A 76 -5.33 -3.13 12.31
C HIS A 76 -6.67 -2.63 11.73
N ARG A 77 -6.76 -1.36 11.31
CA ARG A 77 -8.03 -0.77 10.89
C ARG A 77 -7.99 -0.34 9.43
N HIS A 78 -8.10 -1.33 8.55
CA HIS A 78 -8.34 -1.09 7.14
C HIS A 78 -9.65 -0.35 6.91
N VAL A 79 -9.62 0.53 5.91
CA VAL A 79 -10.80 1.14 5.34
C VAL A 79 -11.15 0.38 4.07
N TYR A 80 -12.41 0.02 3.91
CA TYR A 80 -12.89 -0.59 2.68
C TYR A 80 -13.81 0.39 1.99
N SER A 81 -13.63 0.53 0.69
CA SER A 81 -14.42 1.40 -0.15
C SER A 81 -15.08 0.57 -1.24
N ILE A 82 -16.26 1.00 -1.63
CA ILE A 82 -16.93 0.53 -2.83
C ILE A 82 -16.78 1.60 -3.92
N VAL A 83 -16.52 1.16 -5.13
CA VAL A 83 -16.47 2.00 -6.34
C VAL A 83 -17.42 1.40 -7.35
N GLY A 84 -18.02 2.23 -8.19
CA GLY A 84 -18.88 1.71 -9.25
C GLY A 84 -19.37 2.78 -10.20
N SER A 85 -20.21 2.38 -11.13
CA SER A 85 -20.80 3.28 -12.12
C SER A 85 -21.55 4.45 -11.47
N TRP A 86 -22.24 4.24 -10.33
CA TRP A 86 -22.95 5.30 -9.61
C TRP A 86 -22.03 6.32 -8.92
N THR A 87 -20.80 5.96 -8.61
CA THR A 87 -19.80 6.89 -8.05
C THR A 87 -18.89 7.47 -9.12
N ALA A 88 -19.13 7.18 -10.41
CA ALA A 88 -18.17 7.43 -11.47
C ALA A 88 -16.76 6.89 -11.13
N TRP A 89 -16.71 5.71 -10.51
CA TRP A 89 -15.50 5.05 -10.04
C TRP A 89 -14.69 5.84 -9.00
N THR A 90 -15.33 6.76 -8.27
CA THR A 90 -14.73 7.42 -7.10
C THR A 90 -14.94 6.59 -5.84
N PHE A 91 -13.99 6.68 -4.89
CA PHE A 91 -14.02 5.92 -3.65
C PHE A 91 -15.15 6.37 -2.73
N GLN A 92 -16.06 5.44 -2.42
CA GLN A 92 -17.08 5.60 -1.39
C GLN A 92 -16.75 4.69 -0.21
N GLU A 93 -16.31 5.28 0.90
CA GLU A 93 -15.97 4.53 2.12
C GLU A 93 -17.19 3.78 2.70
N MET A 94 -16.99 2.50 3.02
CA MET A 94 -18.00 1.63 3.61
C MET A 94 -18.01 1.77 5.13
N LYS A 95 -19.19 1.58 5.74
CA LYS A 95 -19.36 1.63 7.19
C LYS A 95 -19.08 0.27 7.80
N ARG A 96 -18.11 0.21 8.71
CA ARG A 96 -17.87 -0.96 9.57
C ARG A 96 -19.03 -1.10 10.57
N LEU A 97 -19.64 -2.28 10.63
CA LEU A 97 -20.71 -2.57 11.58
C LEU A 97 -20.10 -2.72 12.98
N ARG A 98 -20.64 -2.02 14.00
CA ARG A 98 -20.05 -2.05 15.36
C ARG A 98 -20.20 -3.40 16.05
N GLU A 99 -21.23 -4.15 15.69
CA GLU A 99 -21.59 -5.41 16.34
C GLU A 99 -20.82 -6.61 15.76
N GLU A 100 -20.29 -6.48 14.54
CA GLU A 100 -19.57 -7.53 13.83
C GLU A 100 -18.22 -6.97 13.36
N ASN A 101 -17.13 -7.40 14.01
CA ASN A 101 -15.80 -6.79 13.83
C ASN A 101 -15.27 -6.85 12.39
N ASP A 102 -15.80 -7.69 11.52
CA ASP A 102 -15.26 -7.89 10.16
C ASP A 102 -16.33 -7.74 9.07
N VAL A 103 -17.36 -6.94 9.31
CA VAL A 103 -18.41 -6.65 8.33
C VAL A 103 -18.43 -5.17 7.97
N TRP A 104 -18.32 -4.90 6.67
CA TRP A 104 -18.43 -3.58 6.06
C TRP A 104 -19.68 -3.50 5.21
N THR A 105 -20.39 -2.37 5.32
CA THR A 105 -21.68 -2.17 4.67
C THR A 105 -21.69 -0.86 3.89
N ALA A 106 -22.33 -0.88 2.72
CA ALA A 106 -22.63 0.30 1.93
C ALA A 106 -24.05 0.21 1.38
N THR A 107 -24.72 1.35 1.28
CA THR A 107 -26.03 1.46 0.64
C THR A 107 -25.84 2.19 -0.67
N ILE A 108 -26.28 1.56 -1.75
CA ILE A 108 -26.20 2.12 -3.10
C ILE A 108 -27.61 2.19 -3.70
N ARG A 109 -27.78 3.04 -4.70
CA ARG A 109 -29.02 3.16 -5.45
C ARG A 109 -28.75 2.71 -6.89
N ILE A 110 -29.49 1.71 -7.34
CA ILE A 110 -29.47 1.28 -8.74
C ILE A 110 -30.17 2.34 -9.59
N GLY A 111 -29.49 2.79 -10.65
CA GLY A 111 -29.99 3.77 -11.60
C GLY A 111 -31.08 3.22 -12.53
N MET A 112 -31.46 4.04 -13.51
CA MET A 112 -32.52 3.70 -14.48
C MET A 112 -32.17 2.53 -15.41
N SER A 113 -30.89 2.18 -15.54
CA SER A 113 -30.40 1.01 -16.27
C SER A 113 -30.84 -0.31 -15.64
N GLY A 114 -31.17 -0.31 -14.34
CA GLY A 114 -31.44 -1.54 -13.59
C GLY A 114 -30.19 -2.36 -13.27
N THR A 115 -29.01 -1.90 -13.68
CA THR A 115 -27.71 -2.58 -13.50
C THR A 115 -26.62 -1.57 -13.15
N GLU A 116 -25.70 -1.96 -12.28
CA GLU A 116 -24.52 -1.17 -11.89
C GLU A 116 -23.30 -2.07 -11.83
N ASP A 117 -22.17 -1.56 -12.31
CA ASP A 117 -20.87 -2.23 -12.18
C ASP A 117 -20.17 -1.73 -10.92
N PHE A 118 -19.48 -2.63 -10.21
CA PHE A 118 -18.78 -2.26 -8.98
C PHE A 118 -17.54 -3.10 -8.68
N GLN A 119 -16.68 -2.55 -7.82
CA GLN A 119 -15.56 -3.24 -7.21
C GLN A 119 -15.40 -2.81 -5.75
N PHE A 120 -14.75 -3.66 -4.95
CA PHE A 120 -14.31 -3.30 -3.61
C PHE A 120 -12.82 -3.00 -3.62
N VAL A 121 -12.41 -1.98 -2.87
CA VAL A 121 -11.02 -1.53 -2.80
C VAL A 121 -10.61 -1.32 -1.36
N ARG A 122 -9.47 -1.87 -0.96
CA ARG A 122 -8.89 -1.66 0.37
C ARG A 122 -8.03 -0.39 0.40
N ASP A 123 -8.14 0.38 1.47
CA ASP A 123 -7.33 1.57 1.78
C ASP A 123 -7.28 2.62 0.64
N ASN A 124 -8.33 2.68 -0.19
CA ASN A 124 -8.43 3.54 -1.38
C ASN A 124 -7.26 3.38 -2.36
N ASP A 125 -6.70 2.18 -2.44
CA ASP A 125 -5.58 1.84 -3.30
C ASP A 125 -6.02 0.82 -4.37
N TRP A 126 -6.08 1.24 -5.63
CA TRP A 126 -6.47 0.38 -6.75
C TRP A 126 -5.60 -0.87 -6.90
N SER A 127 -4.36 -0.87 -6.42
CA SER A 127 -3.52 -2.08 -6.42
C SER A 127 -4.00 -3.14 -5.43
N GLN A 128 -4.89 -2.75 -4.51
CA GLN A 128 -5.54 -3.60 -3.49
C GLN A 128 -7.05 -3.74 -3.79
N SER A 129 -7.39 -3.84 -5.08
CA SER A 129 -8.75 -4.17 -5.51
C SER A 129 -9.08 -5.63 -5.17
N ILE A 130 -10.28 -5.85 -4.64
CA ILE A 130 -10.77 -7.17 -4.23
C ILE A 130 -11.69 -7.70 -5.34
N HIS A 131 -11.33 -8.87 -5.87
CA HIS A 131 -12.09 -9.55 -6.91
C HIS A 131 -12.86 -10.73 -6.28
N PRO A 132 -14.20 -10.80 -6.43
CA PRO A 132 -15.02 -11.91 -5.92
C PRO A 132 -14.69 -13.26 -6.55
#